data_AF-D8LKA5-F1
#
_entry.id   AF-D8LKA5-F1
#
_cell.length_a   1.000
_cell.length_b   1.000
_cell.length_c   1.000
_cell.angle_alpha   90.00
_cell.angle_beta   90.00
_cell.angle_gamma   90.00
#
_symmetry.space_group_name_H-M   'P 1'
#
loop_
_entity.id
_entity.type
_entity.pdbx_description
1 polymer ?
#
loop_
_entity_poly.entity_id
_entity_poly.type
_entity_poly.pdbx_seq_one_letter_code
_entity_poly.pdbx_strand_id
1 'polypeptide(L)' 'MASIGISNDLNAMSERLGRMVSGSSRNGDLVTPDDLGAGGASTALMKDAIKPNSTQT' A
#
# COMPACT_ATOMS: atom_id res chain seq x y z
N MET A 1 0.86 -7.12 1.52
CA MET A 1 1.73 -7.69 2.58
C MET A 1 3.19 -7.38 2.36
N ALA A 2 3.80 -7.71 1.21
CA ALA A 2 5.22 -7.41 0.95
C ALA A 2 5.58 -5.93 1.20
N SER A 3 4.75 -4.99 0.75
CA SER A 3 4.96 -3.55 0.96
C SER A 3 5.10 -3.16 2.44
N ILE A 4 4.39 -3.82 3.37
CA ILE A 4 4.46 -3.51 4.81
C ILE A 4 5.79 -4.03 5.38
N GLY A 5 6.19 -5.25 5.01
CA GLY A 5 7.42 -5.87 5.53
C GLY A 5 8.73 -5.25 5.05
N ILE A 6 8.69 -4.40 4.00
CA ILE A 6 9.87 -3.74 3.43
C ILE A 6 9.83 -2.21 3.53
N SER A 7 8.77 -1.63 4.11
CA SER A 7 8.66 -0.17 4.24
C SER A 7 9.32 0.29 5.53
N ASN A 8 10.10 1.37 5.43
CA ASN A 8 10.80 1.97 6.57
C ASN A 8 9.91 2.95 7.34
N ASP A 9 8.89 3.51 6.69
CA ASP A 9 8.01 4.52 7.24
C ASP A 9 6.67 4.56 6.47
N LEU A 10 5.72 5.32 7.02
CA LEU A 10 4.37 5.41 6.48
C LEU A 10 4.32 6.08 5.09
N ASN A 11 5.21 7.04 4.80
CA ASN A 11 5.26 7.69 3.49
C ASN A 11 5.78 6.71 2.43
N ALA A 12 6.87 5.99 2.74
CA ALA A 12 7.42 4.96 1.88
C ALA A 12 6.40 3.83 1.62
N MET A 13 5.60 3.45 2.62
CA MET A 13 4.51 2.49 2.46
C MET A 13 3.41 3.04 1.56
N SER A 14 2.99 4.29 1.77
CA SER A 14 1.95 4.96 0.98
C SER A 14 2.34 5.07 -0.50
N GLU A 15 3.56 5.51 -0.78
CA GLU A 15 4.09 5.60 -2.15
C GLU A 15 4.11 4.24 -2.83
N ARG A 16 4.54 3.19 -2.11
CA ARG A 16 4.56 1.82 -2.64
C ARG A 16 3.17 1.27 -2.92
N LEU A 17 2.20 1.57 -2.06
CA LEU A 17 0.81 1.17 -2.26
C LEU A 17 0.19 1.94 -3.43
N GLY A 18 0.47 3.23 -3.58
CA GLY A 18 -0.03 4.04 -4.69
C GLY A 18 0.53 3.63 -6.05
N ARG A 19 1.79 3.20 -6.12
CA ARG A 19 2.46 2.84 -7.39
C ARG A 19 2.30 1.37 -7.81
N MET A 20 1.68 0.53 -6.99
CA MET A 20 1.50 -0.87 -7.38
C MET A 20 0.47 -0.97 -8.52
N VAL A 21 0.69 -1.87 -9.47
CA VAL A 21 -0.30 -2.14 -10.52
C VAL A 21 -1.38 -3.06 -9.94
N SER A 22 -2.63 -2.61 -9.93
CA SER A 22 -3.79 -3.40 -9.52
C SER A 22 -4.36 -4.23 -10.67
N GLY A 23 -4.19 -3.77 -11.91
CA GLY A 23 -4.65 -4.50 -13.09
C GLY A 23 -4.43 -3.70 -14.37
N SER A 24 -5.03 -4.18 -15.47
CA SER A 24 -5.07 -3.46 -16.73
C SER A 24 -6.51 -3.12 -17.12
N SER A 25 -6.69 -1.96 -17.74
CA SER A 25 -7.94 -1.53 -18.36
C SER A 25 -8.22 -2.34 -19.62
N ARG A 26 -9.46 -2.30 -20.11
CA ARG A 26 -9.84 -2.88 -21.41
C ARG A 26 -9.07 -2.27 -22.58
N ASN A 27 -8.55 -1.06 -22.41
CA ASN A 27 -7.73 -0.35 -23.39
C ASN A 27 -6.24 -0.72 -23.31
N GLY A 28 -5.84 -1.56 -22.35
CA GLY A 28 -4.44 -1.97 -22.13
C GLY A 28 -3.66 -1.08 -21.16
N ASP A 29 -4.25 0.02 -20.68
CA ASP A 29 -3.60 0.90 -19.70
C ASP A 29 -3.44 0.21 -18.35
N LEU A 30 -2.30 0.41 -17.70
CA LEU A 30 -2.06 -0.08 -16.34
C LEU A 30 -2.84 0.79 -15.35
N VAL A 31 -3.54 0.15 -14.42
CA VAL A 31 -4.35 0.81 -13.40
C VAL A 31 -3.69 0.61 -12.05
N THR A 32 -3.47 1.71 -11.34
CA THR A 32 -2.94 1.75 -9.98
C THR A 32 -4.05 2.06 -8.96
N PRO A 33 -3.83 1.79 -7.66
CA PRO A 33 -4.75 2.22 -6.61
C PRO A 33 -4.96 3.73 -6.57
N ASP A 34 -3.97 4.53 -7.00
CA ASP A 34 -4.09 5.98 -7.04
C ASP A 34 -5.06 6.44 -8.13
N ASP A 35 -5.04 5.78 -9.30
CA ASP A 35 -6.01 6.01 -10.38
C ASP A 35 -7.46 5.72 -9.95
N LEU A 36 -7.63 4.87 -8.93
CA LEU A 36 -8.92 4.51 -8.34
C LEU A 36 -9.29 5.34 -7.12
N GLY A 37 -8.44 6.28 -6.68
CA GLY A 37 -8.60 7.02 -5.42
C GLY A 37 -8.48 6.16 -4.16
N ALA A 38 -8.02 4.91 -4.30
CA ALA A 38 -7.90 3.93 -3.22
C ALA A 38 -6.53 3.96 -2.52
N GLY A 39 -5.52 4.66 -3.08
CA GLY A 39 -4.16 4.73 -2.51
C GLY A 39 -4.12 5.30 -1.08
N GLY A 40 -4.81 6.41 -0.85
CA GLY A 40 -4.94 7.03 0.48
C GLY A 40 -5.73 6.17 1.46
N ALA A 41 -6.87 5.60 1.02
CA ALA A 41 -7.69 4.71 1.84
C ALA A 41 -6.92 3.44 2.26
N SER A 42 -6.14 2.86 1.34
CA SER A 42 -5.28 1.70 1.61
C SER A 42 -4.21 2.03 2.64
N THR A 43 -3.61 3.23 2.55
CA THR A 43 -2.62 3.70 3.53
C THR A 43 -3.26 3.92 4.91
N ALA A 44 -4.47 4.48 4.95
CA ALA A 44 -5.20 4.71 6.20
C ALA A 44 -5.50 3.41 6.95
N LEU A 45 -5.91 2.35 6.23
CA LEU A 45 -6.13 1.02 6.81
C LEU A 45 -4.84 0.40 7.37
N MET A 46 -3.69 0.73 6.79
CA MET A 46 -2.39 0.17 7.19
C MET A 46 -1.65 0.99 8.25
N LYS A 47 -2.20 2.14 8.67
CA LYS A 47 -1.54 3.07 9.58
C LYS A 47 -1.12 2.44 10.91
N ASP A 48 -1.95 1.57 11.47
CA ASP A 48 -1.61 0.86 12.72
C ASP A 48 -0.87 -0.44 12.46
N ALA A 49 -1.12 -1.09 11.31
CA ALA A 49 -0.48 -2.35 10.92
C ALA A 49 1.03 -2.21 10.66
N ILE A 50 1.54 -1.00 10.39
CA ILE A 50 2.97 -0.74 10.23
C ILE A 50 3.74 -0.82 11.57
N LYS A 51 3.05 -0.75 12.70
CA LYS A 51 3.69 -0.80 14.03
C LYS A 51 4.07 -2.25 14.36
N PRO A 52 5.30 -2.51 14.83
CA PRO A 52 5.70 -3.85 15.23
C PRO A 52 4.92 -4.31 16.46
N ASN A 53 4.55 -5.58 16.48
CA ASN A 53 3.89 -6.20 17.64
C ASN A 53 4.94 -6.69 18.63
N SER A 54 4.73 -6.44 19.93
CA SER A 54 5.56 -6.98 21.00
C SER A 54 4.82 -8.13 21.69
N THR A 55 5.51 -9.26 21.84
CA THR A 55 4.99 -10.46 22.51
C THR A 55 6.01 -10.93 23.54
N GLN A 56 5.55 -11.52 24.64
CA GLN A 56 6.39 -12.11 25.68
C GLN A 56 6.43 -13.64 25.53
N THR A 57 7.58 -14.24 25.84
CA THR A 57 7.80 -15.71 25.84
C THR A 57 7.19 -16.38 27.05
#